data_AF-A0A968N2T7-F1
#
_entry.id   AF-A0A968N2T7-F1
#
_cell.length_a   1.000
_cell.length_b   1.000
_cell.length_c   1.000
_cell.angle_alpha   90.00
_cell.angle_beta   90.00
_cell.angle_gamma   90.00
#
_symmetry.space_group_name_H-M   'P 1'
#
loop_
_entity.id
_entity.type
_entity.pdbx_description
1 polymer ?
#
loop_
_entity_poly.entity_id
_entity_poly.type
_entity_poly.pdbx_seq_one_letter_code
_entity_poly.pdbx_strand_id
1 'polypeptide(L)'
;MDEVPAIDYWQAKVAPLVTTAREAAEAESASLLALASSEAYNRNFTEALEYLRRIAPSSEIGAKIQPKIEEYSRKERIRAMYFLQRAYDHAERGNFKAAIEELQNVPRHTPAGQVASEKLIEYTEKQSIREQLAGTVNWSDSAATTSAEDATPDAPAEAVPEPMPEPGNSAEPFIEMPGDTSSLNPGQQLREAAIPLG
;
A
#
# COMPACT_ATOMS: atom_id res chain seq x y z
N MET A 1 20.10 0.36 36.53
CA MET A 1 20.89 1.35 35.78
C MET A 1 22.03 1.74 36.70
N ASP A 2 23.23 1.26 36.41
CA ASP A 2 24.42 1.58 37.18
C ASP A 2 24.86 3.01 36.84
N GLU A 3 24.43 3.95 37.67
CA GLU A 3 24.86 5.33 37.61
C GLU A 3 26.33 5.40 38.01
N VAL A 4 27.16 6.10 37.22
CA VAL A 4 28.58 6.27 37.56
C VAL A 4 28.65 6.98 38.92
N PRO A 5 29.41 6.44 39.90
CA PRO A 5 29.48 7.07 41.22
C PRO A 5 29.88 8.53 41.09
N ALA A 6 29.20 9.41 41.81
CA ALA A 6 29.36 10.87 41.80
C ALA A 6 30.68 11.35 42.44
N ILE A 7 31.78 10.70 42.05
CA ILE A 7 33.14 11.05 42.40
C ILE A 7 33.72 11.71 41.15
N ASP A 8 34.18 12.96 41.28
CA ASP A 8 34.67 13.81 40.18
C ASP A 8 35.66 13.08 39.25
N TYR A 9 36.48 12.20 39.81
CA TYR A 9 37.43 11.37 39.08
C TYR A 9 36.78 10.50 37.98
N TRP A 10 35.67 9.83 38.29
CA TRP A 10 35.00 8.95 37.34
C TRP A 10 34.18 9.75 36.32
N GLN A 11 33.57 10.86 36.74
CA GLN A 11 32.87 11.76 35.83
C GLN A 11 33.82 12.36 34.78
N ALA A 12 35.01 12.83 35.20
CA ALA A 12 36.03 13.34 34.28
C ALA A 12 36.51 12.28 33.28
N LYS A 13 36.61 11.01 33.72
CA LYS A 13 36.98 9.87 32.87
C LYS A 13 35.93 9.52 31.82
N VAL A 14 34.63 9.61 32.15
CA VAL A 14 33.55 9.20 31.25
C VAL A 14 33.04 10.34 30.35
N ALA A 15 33.22 11.60 30.76
CA ALA A 15 32.81 12.77 29.97
C ALA A 15 33.22 12.74 28.48
N PRO A 16 34.48 12.41 28.10
CA PRO A 16 34.85 12.32 26.69
C PRO A 16 34.10 11.19 25.96
N LEU A 17 33.87 10.05 26.61
CA LEU A 17 33.14 8.92 26.02
C LEU A 17 31.68 9.27 25.77
N VAL A 18 31.04 9.99 26.69
CA VAL A 18 29.66 10.47 26.53
C VAL A 18 29.57 11.45 25.37
N THR A 19 30.56 12.35 25.23
CA THR A 19 30.61 13.32 24.13
C THR A 19 30.74 12.61 22.79
N THR A 20 31.70 11.69 22.64
CA THR A 20 31.87 10.90 21.41
C THR A 20 30.65 10.05 21.09
N ALA A 21 30.04 9.41 22.09
CA ALA A 21 28.82 8.63 21.89
C ALA A 21 27.66 9.51 21.39
N ARG A 22 27.53 10.73 21.90
CA ARG A 22 26.51 11.69 21.45
C ARG A 22 26.74 12.15 20.01
N GLU A 23 27.97 12.47 19.64
CA GLU A 23 28.32 12.86 18.27
C GLU A 23 28.06 11.71 17.28
N ALA A 24 28.43 10.48 17.65
CA ALA A 24 28.13 9.30 16.84
C ALA A 24 26.63 9.06 16.68
N ALA A 25 25.86 9.18 17.77
CA ALA A 25 24.40 9.07 17.74
C ALA A 25 23.76 10.15 16.87
N GLU A 26 24.28 11.38 16.87
CA GLU A 26 23.79 12.46 16.01
C GLU A 26 24.06 12.16 14.53
N ALA A 27 25.27 11.73 14.18
CA ALA A 27 25.63 11.39 12.81
C ALA A 27 24.80 10.21 12.27
N GLU A 28 24.60 9.17 13.07
CA GLU A 28 23.75 8.03 12.71
C GLU A 28 22.28 8.48 12.54
N SER A 29 21.77 9.30 13.45
CA SER A 29 20.41 9.83 13.38
C SER A 29 20.17 10.65 12.11
N ALA A 30 21.14 11.47 11.70
CA ALA A 30 21.07 12.24 10.47
C ALA A 30 21.03 11.33 9.23
N SER A 31 21.85 10.27 9.21
CA SER A 31 21.85 9.27 8.13
C SER A 31 20.50 8.53 8.03
N LEU A 32 19.96 8.06 9.16
CA LEU A 32 18.67 7.40 9.22
C LEU A 32 17.51 8.32 8.78
N LEU A 33 17.54 9.58 9.17
CA LEU A 33 16.55 10.57 8.73
C LEU A 33 16.61 10.80 7.21
N ALA A 34 17.81 10.82 6.62
CA ALA A 34 17.98 10.95 5.17
C ALA A 34 17.42 9.73 4.43
N LEU A 35 17.72 8.51 4.90
CA LEU A 35 17.16 7.27 4.36
C LEU A 35 15.63 7.26 4.45
N ALA A 36 15.08 7.59 5.62
CA ALA A 36 13.64 7.70 5.80
C ALA A 36 12.99 8.69 4.83
N SER A 37 13.66 9.83 4.59
CA SER A 37 13.18 10.86 3.67
C SER A 37 13.20 10.38 2.21
N SER A 38 14.22 9.62 1.82
CA SER A 38 14.31 8.98 0.50
C SER A 38 13.19 7.95 0.28
N GLU A 39 12.96 7.06 1.24
CA GLU A 39 11.87 6.08 1.16
C GLU A 39 10.50 6.75 1.10
N ALA A 40 10.28 7.78 1.92
CA ALA A 40 9.05 8.55 1.90
C ALA A 40 8.84 9.31 0.59
N TYR A 41 9.91 9.80 -0.05
CA TYR A 41 9.85 10.39 -1.39
C TYR A 41 9.37 9.36 -2.43
N ASN A 42 9.84 8.11 -2.33
CA ASN A 42 9.36 6.97 -3.11
C ASN A 42 8.00 6.42 -2.64
N ARG A 43 7.33 7.13 -1.71
CA ARG A 43 6.07 6.77 -1.05
C ARG A 43 6.13 5.50 -0.21
N ASN A 44 7.30 4.91 -0.01
CA ASN A 44 7.51 3.72 0.81
C ASN A 44 7.50 4.11 2.29
N PHE A 45 6.31 4.42 2.80
CA PHE A 45 6.15 4.89 4.18
C PHE A 45 6.42 3.80 5.22
N THR A 46 6.26 2.52 4.87
CA THR A 46 6.60 1.39 5.73
C THR A 46 8.09 1.42 6.07
N GLU A 47 8.94 1.39 5.04
CA GLU A 47 10.40 1.42 5.22
C GLU A 47 10.87 2.74 5.83
N ALA A 48 10.28 3.86 5.41
CA ALA A 48 10.58 5.17 6.00
C ALA A 48 10.34 5.17 7.52
N LEU A 49 9.23 4.60 7.99
CA LEU A 49 8.91 4.49 9.40
C LEU A 49 9.88 3.56 10.14
N GLU A 50 10.38 2.50 9.51
CA GLU A 50 11.41 1.64 10.11
C GLU A 50 12.70 2.41 10.39
N TYR A 51 13.17 3.23 9.44
CA TYR A 51 14.34 4.09 9.66
C TYR A 51 14.10 5.12 10.76
N LEU A 52 12.93 5.79 10.77
CA LEU A 52 12.63 6.80 11.81
C LEU A 52 12.59 6.21 13.22
N ARG A 53 12.08 4.97 13.38
CA ARG A 53 12.01 4.29 14.68
C ARG A 53 13.38 3.86 15.21
N ARG A 54 14.40 3.78 14.36
CA ARG A 54 15.78 3.45 14.74
C ARG A 54 16.58 4.66 15.22
N ILE A 55 16.08 5.88 15.02
CA ILE A 55 16.76 7.09 15.46
C ILE A 55 16.84 7.11 16.98
N ALA A 56 18.07 7.27 17.50
CA ALA A 56 18.33 7.25 18.93
C ALA A 56 17.62 8.43 19.64
N PRO A 57 16.81 8.18 20.69
CA PRO A 57 16.14 9.27 21.42
C PRO A 57 17.08 10.27 22.10
N SER A 58 18.34 9.89 22.31
CA SER A 58 19.38 10.72 22.93
C SER A 58 20.01 11.75 21.97
N SER A 59 19.76 11.65 20.65
CA SER A 59 20.20 12.64 19.67
C SER A 59 19.23 13.84 19.63
N GLU A 60 19.69 14.97 19.09
CA GLU A 60 18.82 16.13 18.93
C GLU A 60 17.72 15.86 17.91
N ILE A 61 18.04 15.13 16.84
CA ILE A 61 17.06 14.66 15.85
C ILE A 61 16.03 13.75 16.52
N GLY A 62 16.46 12.78 17.32
CA GLY A 62 15.58 11.85 18.02
C GLY A 62 14.62 12.54 18.98
N ALA A 63 15.08 13.58 19.67
CA ALA A 63 14.21 14.39 20.54
C ALA A 63 13.06 15.09 19.78
N LYS A 64 13.18 15.27 18.47
CA LYS A 64 12.23 16.01 17.62
C LYS A 64 11.54 15.13 16.56
N ILE A 65 11.78 13.82 16.55
CA ILE A 65 11.36 12.96 15.43
C ILE A 65 9.87 12.56 15.45
N GLN A 66 9.22 12.64 16.61
CA GLN A 66 7.86 12.14 16.82
C GLN A 66 6.81 12.69 15.82
N PRO A 67 6.77 14.01 15.51
CA PRO A 67 5.82 14.53 14.53
C PRO A 67 6.01 13.92 13.12
N LYS A 68 7.25 13.59 12.75
CA LYS A 68 7.56 12.97 11.45
C LYS A 68 7.06 11.52 11.39
N ILE A 69 7.21 10.78 12.50
CA ILE A 69 6.65 9.42 12.64
C ILE A 69 5.12 9.46 12.50
N GLU A 70 4.45 10.42 13.13
CA GLU A 70 2.99 10.56 13.04
C GLU A 70 2.53 10.93 11.63
N GLU A 71 3.24 11.85 10.97
CA GLU A 71 2.98 12.24 9.58
C GLU A 71 3.07 11.02 8.66
N TYR A 72 4.16 10.25 8.74
CA TYR A 72 4.38 9.10 7.85
C TYR A 72 3.44 7.94 8.18
N SER A 73 3.11 7.74 9.45
CA SER A 73 2.10 6.74 9.86
C SER A 73 0.71 7.06 9.34
N ARG A 74 0.36 8.35 9.21
CA ARG A 74 -0.89 8.79 8.59
C ARG A 74 -0.87 8.53 7.09
N LYS A 75 0.23 8.87 6.41
CA LYS A 75 0.41 8.63 4.97
C LYS A 75 0.38 7.14 4.63
N GLU A 76 1.01 6.30 5.44
CA GLU A 76 0.97 4.85 5.32
C GLU A 76 -0.47 4.33 5.41
N ARG A 77 -1.25 4.77 6.42
CA ARG A 77 -2.66 4.38 6.56
C ARG A 77 -3.52 4.78 5.35
N ILE A 78 -3.35 5.99 4.83
CA ILE A 78 -4.08 6.44 3.64
C ILE A 78 -3.71 5.55 2.44
N ARG A 79 -2.43 5.23 2.26
CA ARG A 79 -1.97 4.37 1.17
C ARG A 79 -2.49 2.93 1.32
N ALA A 80 -2.53 2.41 2.55
CA ALA A 80 -3.10 1.11 2.86
C ALA A 80 -4.58 1.03 2.47
N MET A 81 -5.37 2.05 2.81
CA MET A 81 -6.78 2.15 2.40
C MET A 81 -6.94 2.24 0.88
N TYR A 82 -6.09 3.01 0.21
CA TYR A 82 -6.10 3.11 -1.26
C TYR A 82 -5.90 1.75 -1.94
N PHE A 83 -4.90 0.98 -1.50
CA PHE A 83 -4.65 -0.36 -2.03
C PHE A 83 -5.81 -1.33 -1.74
N LEU A 84 -6.37 -1.28 -0.53
CA LEU A 84 -7.53 -2.09 -0.18
C LEU A 84 -8.74 -1.76 -1.06
N GLN A 85 -9.02 -0.48 -1.31
CA GLN A 85 -10.12 -0.07 -2.19
C GLN A 85 -9.90 -0.54 -3.62
N ARG A 86 -8.68 -0.36 -4.17
CA ARG A 86 -8.38 -0.85 -5.53
C ARG A 86 -8.54 -2.35 -5.65
N ALA A 87 -8.19 -3.11 -4.62
CA ALA A 87 -8.43 -4.54 -4.60
C ALA A 87 -9.92 -4.88 -4.70
N TYR A 88 -10.78 -4.16 -3.96
CA TYR A 88 -12.23 -4.30 -4.08
C TYR A 88 -12.73 -3.97 -5.48
N ASP A 89 -12.30 -2.86 -6.06
CA ASP A 89 -12.69 -2.49 -7.42
C ASP A 89 -12.28 -3.58 -8.45
N HIS A 90 -11.11 -4.19 -8.28
CA HIS A 90 -10.68 -5.30 -9.13
C HIS A 90 -11.54 -6.56 -8.93
N ALA A 91 -11.84 -6.90 -7.68
CA ALA A 91 -12.67 -8.05 -7.32
C ALA A 91 -14.12 -7.92 -7.78
N GLU A 92 -14.70 -6.72 -7.75
CA GLU A 92 -16.06 -6.43 -8.28
C GLU A 92 -16.15 -6.73 -9.79
N ARG A 93 -15.06 -6.50 -10.52
CA ARG A 93 -14.95 -6.85 -11.96
C ARG A 93 -14.56 -8.32 -12.17
N GLY A 94 -14.55 -9.13 -11.11
CA GLY A 94 -14.11 -10.52 -11.10
C GLY A 94 -12.61 -10.73 -11.27
N ASN A 95 -11.79 -9.67 -11.34
CA ASN A 95 -10.34 -9.77 -11.52
C ASN A 95 -9.64 -10.03 -10.18
N PHE A 96 -9.82 -11.25 -9.65
CA PHE A 96 -9.25 -11.63 -8.36
C PHE A 96 -7.73 -11.66 -8.36
N LYS A 97 -7.09 -11.99 -9.48
CA LYS A 97 -5.63 -11.90 -9.61
C LYS A 97 -5.10 -10.49 -9.31
N ALA A 98 -5.63 -9.47 -10.01
CA ALA A 98 -5.23 -8.08 -9.76
C ALA A 98 -5.62 -7.62 -8.35
N ALA A 99 -6.76 -8.07 -7.83
CA ALA A 99 -7.16 -7.78 -6.46
C ALA A 99 -6.13 -8.30 -5.44
N ILE A 100 -5.65 -9.54 -5.60
CA ILE A 100 -4.62 -10.13 -4.74
C ILE A 100 -3.32 -9.32 -4.79
N GLU A 101 -2.88 -8.92 -5.98
CA GLU A 101 -1.67 -8.09 -6.16
C GLU A 101 -1.79 -6.75 -5.40
N GLU A 102 -2.95 -6.08 -5.47
CA GLU A 102 -3.19 -4.85 -4.69
C GLU A 102 -3.20 -5.12 -3.18
N LEU A 103 -3.85 -6.19 -2.70
CA LEU A 103 -3.90 -6.53 -1.27
C LEU A 103 -2.51 -6.84 -0.68
N GLN A 104 -1.59 -7.40 -1.47
CA GLN A 104 -0.22 -7.66 -1.03
C GLN A 104 0.56 -6.37 -0.73
N ASN A 105 0.15 -5.24 -1.28
CA ASN A 105 0.76 -3.93 -1.03
C ASN A 105 0.23 -3.25 0.25
N VAL A 106 -0.75 -3.84 0.93
CA VAL A 106 -1.33 -3.28 2.17
C VAL A 106 -0.47 -3.69 3.38
N PRO A 107 0.11 -2.72 4.13
CA PRO A 107 0.91 -3.05 5.31
C PRO A 107 0.06 -3.71 6.41
N ARG A 108 0.50 -4.88 6.89
CA ARG A 108 -0.28 -5.76 7.79
C ARG A 108 -0.63 -5.16 9.14
N HIS A 109 0.21 -4.28 9.69
CA HIS A 109 -0.03 -3.64 11.00
C HIS A 109 -1.07 -2.53 10.96
N THR A 110 -1.52 -2.13 9.77
CA THR A 110 -2.59 -1.13 9.62
C THR A 110 -3.97 -1.80 9.78
N PRO A 111 -5.02 -1.05 10.16
CA PRO A 111 -6.39 -1.58 10.17
C PRO A 111 -6.82 -2.16 8.80
N ALA A 112 -6.43 -1.49 7.70
CA ALA A 112 -6.67 -2.00 6.35
C ALA A 112 -5.92 -3.33 6.10
N GLY A 113 -4.74 -3.53 6.70
CA GLY A 113 -3.95 -4.75 6.60
C GLY A 113 -4.61 -5.98 7.23
N GLN A 114 -5.42 -5.79 8.27
CA GLN A 114 -6.22 -6.86 8.87
C GLN A 114 -7.29 -7.33 7.87
N VAL A 115 -8.06 -6.39 7.34
CA VAL A 115 -9.09 -6.65 6.31
C VAL A 115 -8.46 -7.26 5.05
N ALA A 116 -7.30 -6.76 4.61
CA ALA A 116 -6.59 -7.28 3.46
C ALA A 116 -6.15 -8.73 3.64
N SER A 117 -5.73 -9.10 4.85
CA SER A 117 -5.31 -10.48 5.17
C SER A 117 -6.48 -11.46 5.06
N GLU A 118 -7.68 -11.07 5.49
CA GLU A 118 -8.91 -11.87 5.32
C GLU A 118 -9.29 -12.00 3.85
N LYS A 119 -9.27 -10.87 3.12
CA LYS A 119 -9.64 -10.83 1.69
C LYS A 119 -8.65 -11.56 0.78
N LEU A 120 -7.38 -11.63 1.16
CA LEU A 120 -6.39 -12.45 0.44
C LEU A 120 -6.79 -13.92 0.42
N ILE A 121 -7.32 -14.46 1.53
CA ILE A 121 -7.77 -15.85 1.60
C ILE A 121 -8.96 -16.04 0.65
N GLU A 122 -9.99 -15.19 0.77
CA GLU A 122 -11.20 -15.26 -0.06
C GLU A 122 -10.89 -15.15 -1.56
N TYR A 123 -10.06 -14.18 -1.95
CA TYR A 123 -9.77 -13.94 -3.37
C TYR A 123 -8.85 -14.99 -3.96
N THR A 124 -7.94 -15.57 -3.17
CA THR A 124 -7.12 -16.70 -3.62
C THR A 124 -7.99 -17.91 -3.93
N GLU A 125 -8.97 -18.22 -3.07
CA GLU A 125 -9.93 -19.30 -3.32
C GLU A 125 -10.75 -19.04 -4.60
N LYS A 126 -11.35 -17.85 -4.72
CA LYS A 126 -12.13 -17.47 -5.91
C LYS A 126 -11.31 -17.52 -7.20
N GLN A 127 -10.05 -17.09 -7.16
CA GLN A 127 -9.15 -17.16 -8.31
C GLN A 127 -8.89 -18.62 -8.70
N SER A 128 -8.61 -19.51 -7.74
CA SER A 128 -8.35 -20.92 -8.02
C SER A 128 -9.56 -21.63 -8.65
N ILE A 129 -10.78 -21.36 -8.18
CA ILE A 129 -12.02 -21.91 -8.75
C ILE A 129 -12.19 -21.43 -10.20
N ARG A 130 -11.90 -20.15 -10.46
CA ARG A 130 -11.98 -19.57 -11.81
C ARG A 130 -11.01 -20.24 -12.78
N GLU A 131 -9.78 -20.51 -12.34
CA GLU A 131 -8.77 -21.20 -13.15
C GLU A 131 -9.15 -22.65 -13.44
N GLN A 132 -9.71 -23.37 -12.48
CA GLN A 132 -10.20 -24.75 -12.68
C GLN A 132 -11.36 -24.81 -13.68
N LEU A 133 -12.29 -23.86 -13.60
CA LEU A 133 -13.40 -23.75 -14.55
C LEU A 133 -12.89 -23.43 -15.97
N ALA A 134 -11.97 -22.48 -16.10
CA ALA A 134 -11.37 -22.13 -17.39
C ALA A 134 -10.60 -23.31 -18.02
N GLY A 135 -9.89 -24.10 -17.20
CA GLY A 135 -9.19 -25.31 -17.66
C GLY A 135 -10.14 -26.40 -18.15
N THR A 136 -11.31 -26.53 -17.53
CA THR A 136 -12.32 -27.56 -17.87
C THR A 136 -13.05 -27.23 -19.19
N VAL A 137 -13.34 -25.97 -19.45
CA VAL A 137 -13.95 -25.52 -20.72
C VAL A 137 -13.01 -25.79 -21.90
N ASN A 138 -11.71 -25.54 -21.73
CA ASN A 138 -10.71 -25.74 -22.78
C ASN A 138 -10.51 -27.22 -23.19
N TRP A 139 -10.77 -28.17 -22.28
CA TRP A 139 -10.69 -29.61 -22.58
C TRP A 139 -11.90 -30.12 -23.37
N SER A 140 -13.08 -29.51 -23.18
CA SER A 140 -14.33 -29.95 -23.81
C SER A 140 -14.40 -29.54 -25.29
N ASP A 141 -13.83 -28.39 -25.66
CA ASP A 141 -13.77 -27.93 -27.06
C ASP A 141 -12.73 -28.72 -27.88
N SER A 142 -11.66 -29.21 -27.25
CA SER A 142 -10.60 -29.97 -27.93
C SER A 142 -11.02 -31.41 -28.29
N ALA A 143 -12.03 -31.97 -27.61
CA ALA A 143 -12.52 -33.32 -27.86
C ALA A 143 -13.52 -33.41 -29.05
N ALA A 144 -14.00 -32.27 -29.58
CA ALA A 144 -14.97 -32.23 -30.66
C ALA A 144 -14.35 -32.09 -32.08
N THR A 145 -13.03 -31.97 -32.23
CA THR A 145 -12.34 -31.78 -33.54
C THR A 145 -11.52 -32.99 -33.99
N THR A 146 -11.96 -34.21 -33.70
CA THR A 146 -11.46 -35.43 -34.37
C THR A 146 -12.60 -36.43 -34.54
N SER A 147 -13.57 -36.10 -35.39
CA SER A 147 -14.45 -37.04 -36.11
C SER A 147 -15.41 -36.24 -36.99
N ALA A 148 -14.91 -35.77 -38.14
CA ALA A 148 -15.73 -35.43 -39.30
C ALA A 148 -14.81 -35.39 -40.52
N GLU A 149 -14.49 -36.58 -41.04
CA GLU A 149 -14.02 -36.76 -42.40
C GLU A 149 -15.21 -36.59 -43.36
N ASP A 150 -14.97 -35.88 -44.46
CA ASP A 150 -15.66 -36.03 -45.75
C ASP A 150 -17.16 -35.69 -45.86
N ALA A 151 -17.47 -34.46 -46.31
CA ALA A 151 -18.49 -34.15 -47.32
C ALA A 151 -18.63 -32.62 -47.53
N THR A 152 -18.58 -32.15 -48.78
CA THR A 152 -19.21 -30.90 -49.25
C THR A 152 -19.76 -31.16 -50.66
N PRO A 153 -20.63 -30.30 -51.22
CA PRO A 153 -21.61 -29.37 -50.62
C PRO A 153 -23.01 -29.44 -51.30
N ASP A 154 -24.08 -28.96 -50.65
CA ASP A 154 -25.16 -28.24 -51.36
C ASP A 154 -25.95 -27.32 -50.41
N ALA A 155 -26.43 -26.19 -50.95
CA ALA A 155 -26.91 -24.98 -50.28
C ALA A 155 -28.43 -25.01 -49.90
N PRO A 156 -29.14 -23.86 -49.75
CA PRO A 156 -29.08 -22.80 -48.71
C PRO A 156 -30.45 -22.60 -47.97
N ALA A 157 -30.47 -21.84 -46.86
CA ALA A 157 -31.55 -20.92 -46.38
C ALA A 157 -31.28 -20.54 -44.91
N GLU A 158 -31.06 -19.26 -44.59
CA GLU A 158 -32.06 -18.32 -44.05
C GLU A 158 -32.82 -18.81 -42.79
N ALA A 159 -32.48 -18.26 -41.63
CA ALA A 159 -33.44 -17.86 -40.58
C ALA A 159 -32.72 -17.11 -39.44
N VAL A 160 -33.09 -15.84 -39.26
CA VAL A 160 -32.90 -15.04 -38.03
C VAL A 160 -34.04 -15.36 -37.06
N PRO A 161 -33.78 -15.53 -35.75
CA PRO A 161 -34.51 -14.73 -34.74
C PRO A 161 -33.61 -14.34 -33.56
N GLU A 162 -33.47 -13.03 -33.28
CA GLU A 162 -34.08 -12.25 -32.18
C GLU A 162 -33.29 -12.23 -30.84
N PRO A 163 -33.21 -11.05 -30.18
CA PRO A 163 -32.30 -10.78 -29.07
C PRO A 163 -32.82 -11.28 -27.71
N MET A 164 -31.91 -11.74 -26.86
CA MET A 164 -32.17 -12.11 -25.46
C MET A 164 -32.21 -10.90 -24.52
N PRO A 165 -32.94 -11.00 -23.39
CA PRO A 165 -33.30 -9.88 -22.52
C PRO A 165 -32.19 -9.42 -21.57
N GLU A 166 -32.23 -8.14 -21.23
CA GLU A 166 -31.38 -7.47 -20.22
C GLU A 166 -31.53 -8.09 -18.82
N PRO A 167 -30.42 -8.28 -18.07
CA PRO A 167 -30.52 -8.47 -16.63
C PRO A 167 -30.67 -7.12 -15.91
N GLY A 168 -31.92 -6.86 -15.54
CA GLY A 168 -32.38 -6.29 -14.28
C GLY A 168 -31.36 -5.60 -13.37
N ASN A 169 -31.50 -4.28 -13.34
CA ASN A 169 -31.10 -3.37 -12.27
C ASN A 169 -31.43 -3.94 -10.87
N SER A 170 -30.41 -4.13 -10.05
CA SER A 170 -30.53 -4.30 -8.59
C SER A 170 -29.46 -3.45 -7.93
N ALA A 171 -29.66 -2.14 -8.01
CA ALA A 171 -28.99 -1.17 -7.15
C ALA A 171 -29.74 -1.13 -5.81
N GLU A 172 -29.05 -1.55 -4.74
CA GLU A 172 -29.41 -1.27 -3.35
C GLU A 172 -28.18 -0.68 -2.62
N PRO A 173 -28.36 0.13 -1.57
CA PRO A 173 -28.20 1.57 -1.73
C PRO A 173 -26.86 2.14 -1.24
N PHE A 174 -26.48 3.23 -1.90
CA PHE A 174 -25.46 4.20 -1.53
C PHE A 174 -25.72 4.74 -0.11
N ILE A 175 -24.78 4.50 0.81
CA ILE A 175 -24.74 5.24 2.08
C ILE A 175 -24.15 6.62 1.79
N GLU A 176 -25.05 7.60 1.77
CA GLU A 176 -24.76 9.02 1.73
C GLU A 176 -23.96 9.40 2.99
N MET A 177 -22.69 9.82 2.81
CA MET A 177 -22.01 10.62 3.83
C MET A 177 -22.04 12.09 3.42
N PRO A 178 -22.40 13.01 4.34
CA PRO A 178 -22.39 14.43 4.07
C PRO A 178 -20.97 14.92 3.81
N GLY A 179 -20.83 15.75 2.79
CA GLY A 179 -19.57 16.32 2.36
C GLY A 179 -18.95 17.22 3.40
N ASP A 180 -17.63 17.25 3.39
CA ASP A 180 -16.86 18.41 3.82
C ASP A 180 -15.86 18.73 2.70
N THR A 181 -16.16 19.80 1.98
CA THR A 181 -15.28 20.38 0.97
C THR A 181 -14.10 21.03 1.67
N SER A 182 -12.99 20.32 1.80
CA SER A 182 -11.69 20.95 2.10
C SER A 182 -10.71 20.64 0.99
N SER A 183 -10.87 21.42 -0.08
CA SER A 183 -9.82 21.71 -1.05
C SER A 183 -8.65 22.38 -0.34
N LEU A 184 -7.63 21.60 -0.01
CA LEU A 184 -6.32 22.11 0.38
C LEU A 184 -5.26 21.31 -0.38
N ASN A 185 -4.98 21.83 -1.58
CA ASN A 185 -3.81 21.53 -2.39
C ASN A 185 -2.55 22.04 -1.66
N PRO A 186 -1.67 21.16 -1.13
CA PRO A 186 -0.51 21.61 -0.36
C PRO A 186 0.69 22.03 -1.23
N GLY A 187 0.52 22.14 -2.55
CA GLY A 187 1.60 22.38 -3.51
C GLY A 187 2.08 23.82 -3.70
N GLN A 188 1.66 24.81 -2.88
CA GLN A 188 1.94 26.23 -3.16
C GLN A 188 2.64 27.06 -2.07
N GLN A 189 3.06 26.51 -0.94
CA GLN A 189 3.64 27.35 0.14
C GLN A 189 5.18 27.52 0.11
N LEU A 190 5.84 27.42 -1.04
CA LEU A 190 7.30 27.61 -1.12
C LEU A 190 7.78 28.68 -2.11
N ARG A 191 6.98 29.72 -2.36
CA ARG A 191 7.45 30.89 -3.13
C ARG A 191 6.99 32.19 -2.50
N GLU A 192 7.60 32.57 -1.40
CA GLU A 192 7.76 33.98 -1.01
C GLU A 192 8.73 34.07 0.18
N ALA A 193 10.03 34.01 -0.13
CA ALA A 193 11.10 34.46 0.76
C ALA A 193 12.27 35.01 -0.08
N ALA A 194 11.94 35.97 -0.93
CA ALA A 194 12.84 36.95 -1.53
C ALA A 194 11.94 38.19 -1.69
N ILE A 195 12.23 39.40 -1.22
CA ILE A 195 13.44 40.21 -1.35
C ILE A 195 13.50 41.27 -0.18
N PRO A 196 14.30 42.37 -0.17
CA PRO A 196 15.31 42.64 0.87
C PRO A 196 15.14 43.98 1.64
N LEU A 197 16.10 44.25 2.55
CA LEU A 197 16.60 45.54 3.05
C LEU A 197 15.63 46.57 3.68
N GLY A 198 15.87 46.79 4.98
CA GLY A 198 15.68 48.05 5.70
C GLY A 198 16.81 48.19 6.72
#